data_AF-A0A4P7R4Z3-F1
#
_entry.id   AF-A0A4P7R4Z3-F1
#
_cell.length_a   1.000
_cell.length_b   1.000
_cell.length_c   1.000
_cell.angle_alpha   90.00
_cell.angle_beta   90.00
_cell.angle_gamma   90.00
#
_symmetry.space_group_name_H-M   'P 1'
#
loop_
_entity.id
_entity.type
_entity.pdbx_description
1 polymer ?
#
loop_
_entity_poly.entity_id
_entity_poly.type
_entity_poly.pdbx_seq_one_letter_code
_entity_poly.pdbx_strand_id
1 'polypeptide(L)'
;MIRGTASVTELLLQALPAALSRLGVDAVLADSVEPAGALVARHLRLPFVTAVTGLPLLREPMVPPPFLGWEYRPTAAGLRRNNGGYAVSDLLMRPIAKVVSSYARRWKLDPDPRHQWSDRLHVAQCPAGLDFPRAALPPSFRYGAPWRLDEPDVDLPEDDGRPLIFCSLGSLQGARRSLFAAMTAACAAVGARAVVAHGGGLREAEVTSLPGRPLVRAFWFQTRILPKCSAAILHGGFNTVLDALAAGVPIVAVPLAFEQPATAARLKRIGAARIVSPAEADKGELEAALRLVLSDPSYRQAANLLAAEMAGAGGAAEAAALVDSALFDDVDAMPAGLSPSDGEPACAA
;
A
#
# COMPACT_ATOMS: atom_id res chain seq x y z
N MET A 1 12.03 -2.13 -14.02
CA MET A 1 11.44 -1.97 -12.68
C MET A 1 12.28 -2.65 -11.61
N ILE A 2 12.27 -3.98 -11.45
CA ILE A 2 12.98 -4.68 -10.34
C ILE A 2 14.48 -4.36 -10.25
N ARG A 3 15.20 -4.32 -11.38
CA ARG A 3 16.62 -3.90 -11.38
C ARG A 3 16.81 -2.46 -10.93
N GLY A 4 15.87 -1.57 -11.27
CA GLY A 4 15.87 -0.19 -10.79
C GLY A 4 15.65 -0.12 -9.29
N THR A 5 14.71 -0.89 -8.75
CA THR A 5 14.53 -1.03 -7.29
C THR A 5 15.81 -1.56 -6.62
N ALA A 6 16.46 -2.57 -7.20
CA ALA A 6 17.74 -3.08 -6.69
C ALA A 6 18.84 -1.99 -6.67
N SER A 7 18.90 -1.14 -7.70
CA SER A 7 19.82 0.01 -7.73
C SER A 7 19.48 1.06 -6.67
N VAL A 8 18.20 1.31 -6.40
CA VAL A 8 17.77 2.21 -5.31
C VAL A 8 18.16 1.64 -3.95
N THR A 9 17.85 0.37 -3.68
CA THR A 9 18.26 -0.33 -2.46
C THR A 9 19.79 -0.28 -2.29
N GLU A 10 20.56 -0.54 -3.35
CA GLU A 10 22.04 -0.45 -3.29
C GLU A 10 22.51 0.96 -2.96
N LEU A 11 21.95 1.99 -3.59
CA LEU A 11 22.28 3.39 -3.29
C LEU A 11 21.99 3.72 -1.82
N LEU A 12 20.85 3.28 -1.29
CA LEU A 12 20.49 3.49 0.11
C LEU A 12 21.46 2.78 1.05
N LEU A 13 21.83 1.54 0.76
CA LEU A 13 22.81 0.78 1.55
C LEU A 13 24.20 1.44 1.55
N GLN A 14 24.57 2.13 0.48
CA GLN A 14 25.83 2.88 0.40
C GLN A 14 25.78 4.19 1.19
N ALA A 15 24.68 4.95 1.07
CA ALA A 15 24.61 6.33 1.53
C ALA A 15 24.03 6.48 2.95
N LEU A 16 23.03 5.66 3.32
CA LEU A 16 22.32 5.83 4.59
C LEU A 16 23.20 5.68 5.82
N PRO A 17 24.17 4.74 5.93
CA PRO A 17 24.96 4.60 7.15
C PRO A 17 25.66 5.90 7.58
N ALA A 18 26.30 6.58 6.63
CA ALA A 18 26.96 7.86 6.86
C ALA A 18 25.95 8.98 7.12
N ALA A 19 24.82 9.00 6.40
CA ALA A 19 23.80 10.01 6.57
C ALA A 19 23.15 9.93 7.97
N LEU A 20 22.75 8.74 8.42
CA LEU A 20 22.14 8.52 9.72
C LEU A 20 23.11 8.84 10.87
N SER A 21 24.37 8.40 10.76
CA SER A 21 25.40 8.70 11.77
C SER A 21 25.66 10.20 11.88
N ARG A 22 25.72 10.92 10.75
CA ARG A 22 25.92 12.38 10.73
C ARG A 22 24.74 13.15 11.34
N LEU A 23 23.52 12.66 11.13
CA LEU A 23 22.31 13.25 11.70
C LEU A 23 22.12 12.92 13.18
N GLY A 24 22.82 11.91 13.71
CA GLY A 24 22.71 11.48 15.10
C GLY A 24 21.32 10.95 15.43
N VAL A 25 20.72 10.16 14.52
CA VAL A 25 19.39 9.58 14.77
C VAL A 25 19.43 8.51 15.84
N ASP A 26 18.40 8.47 16.68
CA ASP A 26 18.30 7.49 17.78
C ASP A 26 17.56 6.19 17.37
N ALA A 27 16.78 6.24 16.29
CA ALA A 27 15.98 5.11 15.80
C ALA A 27 15.67 5.19 14.30
N VAL A 28 15.19 4.09 13.72
CA VAL A 28 14.80 3.99 12.31
C VAL A 28 13.36 3.47 12.16
N LEU A 29 12.54 4.17 11.37
CA LEU A 29 11.27 3.65 10.85
C LEU A 29 11.52 3.08 9.44
N ALA A 30 11.56 1.76 9.31
CA ALA A 30 11.89 1.09 8.05
C ALA A 30 10.61 0.74 7.27
N ASP A 31 10.49 1.22 6.03
CA ASP A 31 9.36 0.85 5.16
C ASP A 31 9.46 -0.63 4.75
N SER A 32 8.34 -1.34 4.88
CA SER A 32 8.19 -2.74 4.50
C SER A 32 8.56 -3.09 3.06
N VAL A 33 8.48 -2.15 2.12
CA VAL A 33 8.80 -2.40 0.70
C VAL A 33 10.26 -2.10 0.34
N GLU A 34 11.03 -1.49 1.24
CA GLU A 34 12.42 -1.12 1.03
C GLU A 34 13.36 -1.80 2.05
N PRO A 35 14.04 -2.89 1.67
CA PRO A 35 14.83 -3.69 2.60
C PRO A 35 16.10 -3.01 3.12
N ALA A 36 16.55 -1.89 2.53
CA ALA A 36 17.74 -1.19 3.00
C ALA A 36 17.59 -0.65 4.43
N GLY A 37 16.39 -0.16 4.81
CA GLY A 37 16.17 0.50 6.10
C GLY A 37 16.49 -0.41 7.30
N ALA A 38 15.92 -1.62 7.31
CA ALA A 38 16.17 -2.62 8.35
C ALA A 38 17.65 -3.03 8.40
N LEU A 39 18.27 -3.27 7.24
CA LEU A 39 19.67 -3.71 7.20
C LEU A 39 20.64 -2.64 7.70
N VAL A 40 20.40 -1.37 7.35
CA VAL A 40 21.21 -0.24 7.83
C VAL A 40 21.02 -0.04 9.33
N ALA A 41 19.78 -0.12 9.84
CA ALA A 41 19.52 0.00 11.27
C ALA A 41 20.31 -1.07 12.06
N ARG A 42 20.28 -2.33 11.60
CA ARG A 42 21.07 -3.42 12.20
C ARG A 42 22.58 -3.18 12.11
N HIS A 43 23.07 -2.69 10.97
CA HIS A 43 24.49 -2.39 10.80
C HIS A 43 24.98 -1.32 11.79
N LEU A 44 24.18 -0.27 12.01
CA LEU A 44 24.46 0.80 12.95
C LEU A 44 24.06 0.48 14.40
N ARG A 45 23.47 -0.70 14.64
CA ARG A 45 22.91 -1.10 15.95
C ARG A 45 21.86 -0.13 16.49
N LEU A 46 21.11 0.50 15.58
CA LEU A 46 20.01 1.38 15.93
C LEU A 46 18.72 0.58 16.16
N PRO A 47 17.90 0.97 17.14
CA PRO A 47 16.56 0.42 17.27
C PRO A 47 15.72 0.77 16.04
N PHE A 48 14.90 -0.17 15.57
CA PHE A 48 14.00 0.08 14.45
C PHE A 48 12.68 -0.66 14.59
N VAL A 49 11.68 -0.14 13.88
CA VAL A 49 10.36 -0.74 13.68
C VAL A 49 10.01 -0.78 12.19
N THR A 50 9.09 -1.65 11.80
CA THR A 50 8.65 -1.77 10.40
C THR A 50 7.35 -0.99 10.18
N ALA A 51 7.38 -0.02 9.27
CA ALA A 51 6.20 0.65 8.75
C ALA A 51 5.64 -0.13 7.54
N VAL A 52 4.42 -0.64 7.66
CA VAL A 52 3.72 -1.34 6.58
C VAL A 52 2.79 -0.35 5.87
N THR A 53 3.32 0.31 4.85
CA THR A 53 2.65 1.40 4.12
C THR A 53 1.74 0.92 2.99
N GLY A 54 1.89 -0.35 2.57
CA GLY A 54 1.07 -1.01 1.55
C GLY A 54 0.30 -2.22 2.08
N LEU A 55 -0.03 -3.15 1.18
CA LEU A 55 -0.50 -4.46 1.61
C LEU A 55 0.57 -5.18 2.44
N PRO A 56 0.18 -5.86 3.55
CA PRO A 56 1.14 -6.63 4.35
C PRO A 56 1.89 -7.67 3.51
N LEU A 57 3.22 -7.52 3.43
CA LEU A 57 4.11 -8.38 2.64
C LEU A 57 4.52 -9.67 3.36
N LEU A 58 4.19 -9.79 4.65
CA LEU A 58 4.45 -11.00 5.43
C LEU A 58 3.84 -12.21 4.71
N ARG A 59 4.67 -13.20 4.38
CA ARG A 59 4.26 -14.36 3.61
C ARG A 59 3.52 -15.35 4.50
N GLU A 60 2.34 -15.78 4.04
CA GLU A 60 1.63 -16.93 4.59
C GLU A 60 1.20 -17.88 3.47
N PRO A 61 1.24 -19.21 3.68
CA PRO A 61 0.95 -20.16 2.60
C PRO A 61 -0.44 -19.99 1.98
N MET A 62 -1.42 -19.56 2.79
CA MET A 62 -2.81 -19.37 2.33
C MET A 62 -3.09 -18.01 1.71
N VAL A 63 -2.18 -17.04 1.86
CA VAL A 63 -2.31 -15.70 1.32
C VAL A 63 -1.59 -15.64 -0.04
N PRO A 64 -2.30 -15.32 -1.15
CA PRO A 64 -1.65 -15.14 -2.44
C PRO A 64 -0.56 -14.06 -2.42
N PRO A 65 0.46 -14.14 -3.28
CA PRO A 65 1.49 -13.11 -3.37
C PRO A 65 0.89 -11.69 -3.55
N PRO A 66 1.42 -10.67 -2.87
CA PRO A 66 0.77 -9.35 -2.69
C PRO A 66 0.79 -8.44 -3.93
N PHE A 67 1.07 -8.99 -5.10
CA PHE A 67 1.05 -8.31 -6.41
C PHE A 67 0.21 -9.09 -7.44
N LEU A 68 -0.38 -10.22 -7.06
CA LEU A 68 -1.25 -11.02 -7.92
C LEU A 68 -2.72 -10.80 -7.53
N GLY A 69 -3.57 -10.56 -8.53
CA GLY A 69 -5.02 -10.43 -8.36
C GLY A 69 -5.74 -11.75 -8.16
N TRP A 70 -5.11 -12.68 -7.46
CA TRP A 70 -5.65 -14.00 -7.21
C TRP A 70 -6.64 -13.99 -6.06
N GLU A 71 -7.77 -14.67 -6.26
CA GLU A 71 -8.77 -14.84 -5.21
C GLU A 71 -8.22 -15.64 -4.03
N TYR A 72 -8.69 -15.32 -2.83
CA TYR A 72 -8.43 -16.09 -1.63
C TYR A 72 -9.13 -17.45 -1.71
N ARG A 73 -8.35 -18.54 -1.73
CA ARG A 73 -8.85 -19.91 -1.87
C ARG A 73 -8.16 -20.80 -0.83
N PRO A 74 -8.77 -21.00 0.36
CA PRO A 74 -8.19 -21.82 1.43
C PRO A 74 -8.40 -23.31 1.16
N THR A 75 -7.86 -23.80 0.04
CA THR A 75 -7.92 -25.19 -0.39
C THR A 75 -6.53 -25.70 -0.74
N ALA A 76 -6.34 -27.02 -0.79
CA ALA A 76 -5.06 -27.60 -1.20
C ALA A 76 -4.60 -27.12 -2.60
N ALA A 77 -5.55 -26.90 -3.52
CA ALA A 77 -5.25 -26.34 -4.83
C ALA A 77 -4.82 -24.87 -4.75
N GLY A 78 -5.48 -24.08 -3.91
CA GLY A 78 -5.09 -22.69 -3.63
C GLY A 78 -3.70 -22.59 -3.00
N LEU A 79 -3.39 -23.47 -2.05
CA LEU A 79 -2.06 -23.59 -1.44
C LEU A 79 -0.97 -23.87 -2.48
N ARG A 80 -1.18 -24.89 -3.34
CA ARG A 80 -0.23 -25.21 -4.42
C ARG A 80 -0.03 -24.05 -5.38
N ARG A 81 -1.12 -23.35 -5.76
CA ARG A 81 -1.06 -22.17 -6.62
C ARG A 81 -0.23 -21.05 -5.95
N ASN A 82 -0.51 -20.75 -4.69
CA ASN A 82 0.21 -19.71 -3.94
C ASN A 82 1.70 -20.03 -3.82
N ASN A 83 2.05 -21.28 -3.49
CA ASN A 83 3.45 -21.74 -3.42
C ASN A 83 4.19 -21.54 -4.76
N GLY A 84 3.55 -21.91 -5.87
CA GLY A 84 4.11 -21.67 -7.21
C GLY A 84 4.28 -20.17 -7.52
N GLY A 85 3.28 -19.35 -7.17
CA GLY A 85 3.35 -17.89 -7.33
C GLY A 85 4.48 -17.26 -6.53
N TYR A 86 4.69 -17.70 -5.28
CA TYR A 86 5.81 -17.26 -4.46
C TYR A 86 7.16 -17.71 -5.00
N ALA A 87 7.28 -18.94 -5.53
CA ALA A 87 8.52 -19.39 -6.16
C ALA A 87 8.91 -18.52 -7.37
N VAL A 88 7.94 -18.12 -8.19
CA VAL A 88 8.16 -17.18 -9.30
C VAL A 88 8.53 -15.79 -8.77
N SER A 89 7.86 -15.33 -7.71
CA SER A 89 8.21 -14.07 -7.02
C SER A 89 9.67 -14.05 -6.58
N ASP A 90 10.11 -15.11 -5.90
CA ASP A 90 11.46 -15.23 -5.36
C ASP A 90 12.50 -15.20 -6.48
N LEU A 91 12.20 -15.86 -7.61
CA LEU A 91 13.03 -15.80 -8.82
C LEU A 91 13.15 -14.37 -9.36
N LEU A 92 12.03 -13.65 -9.46
CA LEU A 92 12.00 -12.28 -9.96
C LEU A 92 12.73 -11.31 -9.02
N MET A 93 12.62 -11.50 -7.71
CA MET A 93 13.22 -10.64 -6.68
C MET A 93 14.71 -10.90 -6.42
N ARG A 94 15.31 -11.91 -7.09
CA ARG A 94 16.76 -12.23 -6.97
C ARG A 94 17.70 -11.03 -7.09
N PRO A 95 17.50 -10.04 -7.99
CA PRO A 95 18.40 -8.88 -8.05
C PRO A 95 18.45 -8.10 -6.73
N ILE A 96 17.31 -7.86 -6.09
CA ILE A 96 17.22 -7.14 -4.81
C ILE A 96 17.82 -8.02 -3.70
N ALA A 97 17.43 -9.30 -3.65
CA ALA A 97 17.97 -10.23 -2.65
C ALA A 97 19.50 -10.36 -2.72
N LYS A 98 20.08 -10.37 -3.93
CA LYS A 98 21.55 -10.38 -4.12
C LYS A 98 22.22 -9.14 -3.53
N VAL A 99 21.65 -7.95 -3.75
CA VAL A 99 22.16 -6.70 -3.20
C VAL A 99 22.11 -6.76 -1.67
N VAL A 100 20.94 -7.04 -1.09
CA VAL A 100 20.73 -7.12 0.37
C VAL A 100 21.69 -8.14 1.00
N SER A 101 21.74 -9.38 0.50
CA SER A 101 22.62 -10.41 1.07
C SER A 101 24.11 -10.09 0.88
N SER A 102 24.50 -9.35 -0.17
CA SER A 102 25.88 -8.90 -0.36
C SER A 102 26.31 -7.93 0.74
N TYR A 103 25.48 -6.92 1.02
CA TYR A 103 25.74 -5.95 2.09
C TYR A 103 25.64 -6.59 3.48
N ALA A 104 24.69 -7.50 3.70
CA ALA A 104 24.60 -8.24 4.96
C ALA A 104 25.92 -8.97 5.26
N ARG A 105 26.48 -9.70 4.28
CA ARG A 105 27.79 -10.35 4.43
C ARG A 105 28.93 -9.36 4.63
N ARG A 106 28.97 -8.25 3.87
CA ARG A 106 29.99 -7.19 4.02
C ARG A 106 29.99 -6.59 5.43
N TRP A 107 28.82 -6.45 6.03
CA TRP A 107 28.62 -5.93 7.37
C TRP A 107 28.61 -7.00 8.46
N LYS A 108 28.92 -8.26 8.12
CA LYS A 108 28.94 -9.41 9.04
C LYS A 108 27.60 -9.64 9.76
N LEU A 109 26.50 -9.41 9.06
CA LEU A 109 25.13 -9.70 9.49
C LEU A 109 24.61 -11.00 8.85
N ASP A 110 23.66 -11.65 9.51
CA ASP A 110 22.94 -12.81 8.96
C ASP A 110 22.12 -12.39 7.72
N PRO A 111 22.36 -12.98 6.53
CA PRO A 111 21.65 -12.63 5.30
C PRO A 111 20.24 -13.24 5.20
N ASP A 112 19.73 -13.94 6.22
CA ASP A 112 18.37 -14.48 6.22
C ASP A 112 17.33 -13.37 5.96
N PRO A 113 16.45 -13.52 4.94
CA PRO A 113 15.47 -12.49 4.58
C PRO A 113 14.45 -12.19 5.67
N ARG A 114 14.30 -13.04 6.70
CA ARG A 114 13.44 -12.77 7.86
C ARG A 114 13.93 -11.56 8.66
N HIS A 115 15.23 -11.25 8.63
CA HIS A 115 15.83 -10.09 9.32
C HIS A 115 15.55 -8.76 8.63
N GLN A 116 14.82 -8.75 7.51
CA GLN A 116 14.34 -7.52 6.86
C GLN A 116 13.18 -6.88 7.63
N TRP A 117 12.63 -7.58 8.62
CA TRP A 117 11.54 -7.14 9.46
C TRP A 117 12.02 -6.87 10.89
N SER A 118 11.39 -5.91 11.57
CA SER A 118 11.70 -5.62 12.98
C SER A 118 11.16 -6.71 13.91
N ASP A 119 11.92 -7.11 14.92
CA ASP A 119 11.38 -7.99 15.97
C ASP A 119 10.48 -7.25 16.97
N ARG A 120 10.60 -5.91 17.06
CA ARG A 120 9.85 -5.06 18.00
C ARG A 120 8.40 -4.78 17.61
N LEU A 121 8.19 -4.13 16.47
CA LEU A 121 6.86 -3.74 15.98
C LEU A 121 6.80 -3.71 14.47
N HIS A 122 5.70 -4.23 13.90
CA HIS A 122 5.26 -3.93 12.54
C HIS A 122 3.92 -3.20 12.64
N VAL A 123 3.89 -1.92 12.29
CA VAL A 123 2.67 -1.11 12.34
C VAL A 123 2.17 -0.87 10.92
N ALA A 124 0.93 -1.27 10.64
CA ALA A 124 0.34 -1.17 9.32
C ALA A 124 -0.75 -0.09 9.25
N GLN A 125 -0.79 0.64 8.15
CA GLN A 125 -1.94 1.51 7.82
C GLN A 125 -3.10 0.75 7.16
N CYS A 126 -3.05 -0.58 7.22
CA CYS A 126 -4.05 -1.50 6.67
C CYS A 126 -5.06 -1.86 7.76
N PRO A 127 -6.37 -1.70 7.54
CA PRO A 127 -7.38 -2.29 8.42
C PRO A 127 -7.39 -3.82 8.25
N ALA A 128 -7.71 -4.53 9.33
CA ALA A 128 -7.76 -5.99 9.32
C ALA A 128 -8.88 -6.50 8.40
N GLY A 129 -10.02 -5.80 8.36
CA GLY A 129 -11.17 -6.15 7.52
C GLY A 129 -10.89 -6.13 6.02
N LEU A 130 -9.86 -5.41 5.57
CA LEU A 130 -9.46 -5.35 4.15
C LEU A 130 -8.54 -6.51 3.76
N ASP A 131 -7.77 -7.08 4.69
CA ASP A 131 -6.82 -8.13 4.36
C ASP A 131 -7.49 -9.50 4.11
N PHE A 132 -6.72 -10.42 3.56
CA PHE A 132 -7.12 -11.83 3.59
C PHE A 132 -6.97 -12.40 5.00
N PRO A 133 -7.76 -13.42 5.37
CA PRO A 133 -7.59 -14.08 6.66
C PRO A 133 -6.16 -14.53 6.87
N ARG A 134 -5.57 -14.11 7.99
CA ARG A 134 -4.21 -14.42 8.41
C ARG A 134 -4.25 -15.34 9.63
N ALA A 135 -3.30 -16.27 9.71
CA ALA A 135 -3.20 -17.22 10.81
C ALA A 135 -1.79 -17.25 11.46
N ALA A 136 -0.80 -16.62 10.82
CA ALA A 136 0.60 -16.71 11.25
C ALA A 136 1.33 -15.36 11.19
N LEU A 137 0.61 -14.26 11.48
CA LEU A 137 1.26 -12.96 11.70
C LEU A 137 2.13 -13.03 12.98
N PRO A 138 3.29 -12.35 13.01
CA PRO A 138 4.10 -12.30 14.21
C PRO A 138 3.36 -11.55 15.32
N PRO A 139 3.61 -11.86 16.61
CA PRO A 139 2.97 -11.18 17.73
C PRO A 139 3.24 -9.66 17.78
N SER A 140 4.29 -9.18 17.10
CA SER A 140 4.65 -7.77 16.95
C SER A 140 3.89 -7.04 15.85
N PHE A 141 3.04 -7.72 15.05
CA PHE A 141 2.27 -7.09 13.99
C PHE A 141 1.00 -6.41 14.54
N ARG A 142 0.73 -5.20 14.06
CA ARG A 142 -0.48 -4.43 14.38
C ARG A 142 -1.11 -3.93 13.08
N TYR A 143 -2.36 -4.35 12.86
CA TYR A 143 -3.24 -3.65 11.91
C TYR A 143 -3.58 -2.26 12.46
N GLY A 144 -4.04 -1.38 11.58
CA GLY A 144 -4.36 0.00 11.94
C GLY A 144 -5.24 0.67 10.89
N ALA A 145 -5.15 1.98 10.83
CA ALA A 145 -5.92 2.80 9.91
C ALA A 145 -4.99 3.73 9.11
N PRO A 146 -5.51 4.38 8.05
CA PRO A 146 -4.71 5.23 7.16
C PRO A 146 -3.99 6.34 7.93
N TRP A 147 -2.71 6.53 7.65
CA TRP A 147 -1.94 7.62 8.25
C TRP A 147 -2.10 8.87 7.39
N ARG A 148 -2.95 9.79 7.83
CA ARG A 148 -3.25 11.03 7.11
C ARG A 148 -3.02 12.23 8.01
N LEU A 149 -2.54 13.30 7.40
CA LEU A 149 -2.54 14.63 8.00
C LEU A 149 -3.88 15.30 7.70
N ASP A 150 -4.23 16.30 8.50
CA ASP A 150 -5.39 17.14 8.20
C ASP A 150 -5.19 17.88 6.87
N GLU A 151 -6.08 17.61 5.92
CA GLU A 151 -6.13 18.35 4.67
C GLU A 151 -7.10 19.53 4.79
N PRO A 152 -6.84 20.67 4.13
CA PRO A 152 -7.77 21.78 4.08
C PRO A 152 -9.00 21.44 3.21
N ASP A 153 -10.10 22.13 3.46
CA ASP A 153 -11.33 21.92 2.71
C ASP A 153 -11.18 22.19 1.21
N VAL A 154 -12.00 21.47 0.45
CA VAL A 154 -12.02 21.56 -1.02
C VAL A 154 -13.13 22.51 -1.45
N ASP A 155 -12.71 23.59 -2.11
CA ASP A 155 -13.61 24.46 -2.86
C ASP A 155 -14.13 23.72 -4.11
N LEU A 156 -15.46 23.54 -4.15
CA LEU A 156 -16.19 22.94 -5.25
C LEU A 156 -17.06 24.02 -5.91
N PRO A 157 -17.19 24.01 -7.25
CA PRO A 157 -18.15 24.88 -7.89
C PRO A 157 -19.58 24.54 -7.47
N GLU A 158 -20.50 25.45 -7.77
CA GLU A 158 -21.92 25.32 -7.45
C GLU A 158 -22.48 23.93 -7.81
N ASP A 159 -23.24 23.38 -6.87
CA ASP A 159 -23.84 22.06 -6.99
C ASP A 159 -24.88 22.06 -8.12
N ASP A 160 -24.66 21.21 -9.11
CA ASP A 160 -25.57 21.02 -10.24
C ASP A 160 -26.56 19.85 -10.03
N GLY A 161 -26.63 19.33 -8.80
CA GLY A 161 -27.53 18.27 -8.35
C GLY A 161 -27.12 16.86 -8.77
N ARG A 162 -26.01 16.72 -9.53
CA ARG A 162 -25.53 15.41 -9.99
C ARG A 162 -24.64 14.75 -8.93
N PRO A 163 -24.75 13.43 -8.72
CA PRO A 163 -23.83 12.71 -7.84
C PRO A 163 -22.40 12.85 -8.35
N LEU A 164 -21.46 13.05 -7.43
CA LEU A 164 -20.03 13.14 -7.74
C LEU A 164 -19.39 11.75 -7.74
N ILE A 165 -18.58 11.45 -8.75
CA ILE A 165 -17.78 10.22 -8.85
C ILE A 165 -16.31 10.57 -8.87
N PHE A 166 -15.55 10.13 -7.87
CA PHE A 166 -14.11 10.41 -7.83
C PHE A 166 -13.35 9.48 -8.79
N CYS A 167 -12.53 10.04 -9.67
CA CYS A 167 -11.79 9.30 -10.69
C CYS A 167 -10.28 9.56 -10.52
N SER A 168 -9.52 8.53 -10.18
CA SER A 168 -8.07 8.66 -10.02
C SER A 168 -7.28 7.39 -10.38
N LEU A 169 -6.18 7.63 -11.09
CA LEU A 169 -5.18 6.60 -11.43
C LEU A 169 -3.90 6.72 -10.57
N GLY A 170 -3.96 7.47 -9.48
CA GLY A 170 -2.80 7.77 -8.64
C GLY A 170 -1.82 8.73 -9.31
N SER A 171 -0.69 8.97 -8.64
CA SER A 171 0.35 9.89 -9.10
C SER A 171 1.20 9.34 -10.25
N LEU A 172 1.32 8.01 -10.37
CA LEU A 172 2.22 7.36 -11.33
C LEU A 172 1.61 7.10 -12.70
N GLN A 173 0.27 7.04 -12.80
CA GLN A 173 -0.44 6.64 -14.03
C GLN A 173 -1.34 7.77 -14.56
N GLY A 174 -1.06 9.01 -14.18
CA GLY A 174 -1.82 10.20 -14.50
C GLY A 174 -1.91 10.58 -15.99
N ALA A 175 -1.02 10.04 -16.82
CA ALA A 175 -0.95 10.36 -18.26
C ALA A 175 -1.88 9.49 -19.14
N ARG A 176 -2.71 8.61 -18.54
CA ARG A 176 -3.59 7.68 -19.28
C ARG A 176 -4.88 8.34 -19.76
N ARG A 177 -4.76 9.27 -20.73
CA ARG A 177 -5.88 10.04 -21.28
C ARG A 177 -7.08 9.17 -21.69
N SER A 178 -6.87 8.09 -22.43
CA SER A 178 -7.96 7.24 -22.91
C SER A 178 -8.76 6.63 -21.76
N LEU A 179 -8.09 6.25 -20.68
CA LEU A 179 -8.74 5.68 -19.51
C LEU A 179 -9.53 6.75 -18.73
N PHE A 180 -8.98 7.95 -18.55
CA PHE A 180 -9.75 9.06 -17.97
C PHE A 180 -10.96 9.45 -18.84
N ALA A 181 -10.83 9.42 -20.17
CA ALA A 181 -11.95 9.65 -21.07
C ALA A 181 -13.03 8.58 -20.91
N ALA A 182 -12.66 7.30 -20.80
CA ALA A 182 -13.60 6.22 -20.53
C ALA A 182 -14.30 6.36 -19.17
N MET A 183 -13.55 6.72 -18.12
CA MET A 183 -14.10 6.96 -16.78
C MET A 183 -15.13 8.10 -16.77
N THR A 184 -14.76 9.24 -17.35
CA THR A 184 -15.64 10.42 -17.40
C THR A 184 -16.86 10.21 -18.30
N ALA A 185 -16.72 9.44 -19.39
CA ALA A 185 -17.84 9.02 -20.23
C ALA A 185 -18.82 8.13 -19.45
N ALA A 186 -18.31 7.14 -18.70
CA ALA A 186 -19.13 6.27 -17.87
C ALA A 186 -19.88 7.06 -16.78
N CYS A 187 -19.25 8.04 -16.14
CA CYS A 187 -19.93 8.93 -15.20
C CYS A 187 -21.08 9.70 -15.87
N ALA A 188 -20.83 10.29 -17.05
CA ALA A 188 -21.86 11.02 -17.78
C ALA A 188 -23.05 10.12 -18.17
N ALA A 189 -22.77 8.89 -18.59
CA ALA A 189 -23.80 7.91 -19.00
C ALA A 189 -24.71 7.46 -17.85
N VAL A 190 -24.24 7.52 -16.59
CA VAL A 190 -25.07 7.27 -15.40
C VAL A 190 -25.68 8.54 -14.78
N GLY A 191 -25.57 9.68 -15.47
CA GLY A 191 -26.10 10.97 -14.99
C GLY A 191 -25.27 11.62 -13.88
N ALA A 192 -24.03 11.16 -13.67
CA ALA A 192 -23.13 11.64 -12.63
C ALA A 192 -22.06 12.60 -13.18
N ARG A 193 -21.44 13.38 -12.28
CA ARG A 193 -20.33 14.27 -12.62
C ARG A 193 -19.03 13.69 -12.08
N ALA A 194 -18.04 13.51 -12.96
CA ALA A 194 -16.74 13.02 -12.54
C ALA A 194 -15.90 14.11 -11.86
N VAL A 195 -15.18 13.75 -10.81
CA VAL A 195 -14.14 14.55 -10.15
C VAL A 195 -12.80 13.87 -10.39
N VAL A 196 -12.00 14.42 -11.29
CA VAL A 196 -10.79 13.80 -11.81
C VAL A 196 -9.56 14.34 -11.09
N ALA A 197 -8.78 13.43 -10.51
CA ALA A 197 -7.43 13.66 -10.00
C ALA A 197 -6.41 12.96 -10.91
N HIS A 198 -5.71 13.72 -11.76
CA HIS A 198 -4.85 13.14 -12.81
C HIS A 198 -3.35 13.14 -12.49
N GLY A 199 -2.94 13.51 -11.27
CA GLY A 199 -1.56 13.42 -10.80
C GLY A 199 -0.53 14.21 -11.62
N GLY A 200 -0.94 15.28 -12.31
CA GLY A 200 -0.07 16.07 -13.18
C GLY A 200 0.22 15.48 -14.57
N GLY A 201 -0.35 14.32 -14.92
CA GLY A 201 -0.03 13.63 -16.17
C GLY A 201 -0.82 14.05 -17.43
N LEU A 202 -1.92 14.77 -17.30
CA LEU A 202 -2.70 15.29 -18.45
C LEU A 202 -2.34 16.74 -18.73
N ARG A 203 -2.28 17.09 -20.02
CA ARG A 203 -2.14 18.47 -20.48
C ARG A 203 -3.50 19.17 -20.48
N GLU A 204 -3.50 20.49 -20.45
CA GLU A 204 -4.71 21.32 -20.44
C GLU A 204 -5.68 20.99 -21.59
N ALA A 205 -5.17 20.85 -22.82
CA ALA A 205 -5.99 20.46 -23.97
C ALA A 205 -6.65 19.08 -23.80
N GLU A 206 -5.99 18.15 -23.11
CA GLU A 206 -6.52 16.81 -22.85
C GLU A 206 -7.59 16.86 -21.77
N VAL A 207 -7.38 17.67 -20.72
CA VAL A 207 -8.36 17.96 -19.66
C VAL A 207 -9.65 18.54 -20.25
N THR A 208 -9.54 19.55 -21.11
CA THR A 208 -10.71 20.19 -21.76
C THR A 208 -11.46 19.24 -22.69
N SER A 209 -10.79 18.20 -23.20
CA SER A 209 -11.41 17.20 -24.09
C SER A 209 -12.17 16.08 -23.35
N LEU A 210 -12.14 16.04 -22.02
CA LEU A 210 -12.80 14.97 -21.25
C LEU A 210 -14.33 15.09 -21.32
N PRO A 211 -15.06 14.00 -21.62
CA PRO A 211 -16.52 14.00 -21.74
C PRO A 211 -17.23 14.26 -20.40
N GLY A 212 -18.46 14.79 -20.45
CA GLY A 212 -19.33 14.92 -19.28
C GLY A 212 -19.12 16.16 -18.41
N ARG A 213 -18.27 17.11 -18.83
CA ARG A 213 -17.93 18.36 -18.10
C ARG A 213 -17.43 18.06 -16.66
N PRO A 214 -16.37 17.24 -16.52
CA PRO A 214 -15.83 16.84 -15.22
C PRO A 214 -15.21 18.01 -14.46
N LEU A 215 -15.06 17.86 -13.15
CA LEU A 215 -14.20 18.71 -12.32
C LEU A 215 -12.80 18.13 -12.35
N VAL A 216 -11.83 18.85 -12.91
CA VAL A 216 -10.49 18.28 -13.15
C VAL A 216 -9.42 19.12 -12.46
N ARG A 217 -8.56 18.46 -11.69
CA ARG A 217 -7.34 19.03 -11.13
C ARG A 217 -6.21 18.02 -11.21
N ALA A 218 -4.97 18.52 -11.17
CA ALA A 218 -3.80 17.65 -11.02
C ALA A 218 -3.89 16.89 -9.68
N PHE A 219 -4.24 17.60 -8.60
CA PHE A 219 -4.37 17.06 -7.26
C PHE A 219 -5.64 17.58 -6.58
N TRP A 220 -6.24 16.72 -5.78
CA TRP A 220 -7.33 17.05 -4.86
C TRP A 220 -6.92 16.60 -3.45
N PHE A 221 -7.40 17.31 -2.43
CA PHE A 221 -7.35 16.83 -1.05
C PHE A 221 -8.33 15.67 -0.92
N GLN A 222 -7.78 14.46 -1.02
CA GLN A 222 -8.56 13.25 -1.30
C GLN A 222 -9.51 12.93 -0.15
N THR A 223 -9.06 13.13 1.09
CA THR A 223 -9.84 12.88 2.31
C THR A 223 -11.02 13.83 2.45
N ARG A 224 -10.97 14.99 1.77
CA ARG A 224 -12.04 16.00 1.80
C ARG A 224 -13.00 15.91 0.62
N ILE A 225 -12.56 15.40 -0.52
CA ILE A 225 -13.43 15.23 -1.69
C ILE A 225 -14.22 13.92 -1.65
N LEU A 226 -13.62 12.83 -1.19
CA LEU A 226 -14.25 11.51 -1.18
C LEU A 226 -15.57 11.46 -0.38
N PRO A 227 -15.69 12.09 0.81
CA PRO A 227 -16.96 12.12 1.54
C PRO A 227 -18.11 12.79 0.78
N LYS A 228 -17.81 13.60 -0.25
CA LYS A 228 -18.80 14.25 -1.12
C LYS A 228 -19.17 13.40 -2.35
N CYS A 229 -18.56 12.22 -2.51
CA CYS A 229 -18.74 11.36 -3.69
C CYS A 229 -19.65 10.16 -3.40
N SER A 230 -20.43 9.77 -4.40
CA SER A 230 -21.30 8.60 -4.34
C SER A 230 -20.57 7.30 -4.65
N ALA A 231 -19.54 7.33 -5.49
CA ALA A 231 -18.65 6.20 -5.74
C ALA A 231 -17.28 6.72 -6.21
N ALA A 232 -16.31 5.82 -6.37
CA ALA A 232 -15.01 6.14 -6.95
C ALA A 232 -14.61 5.14 -8.04
N ILE A 233 -14.03 5.62 -9.15
CA ILE A 233 -13.34 4.78 -10.14
C ILE A 233 -11.83 4.92 -9.94
N LEU A 234 -11.19 3.84 -9.50
CA LEU A 234 -9.82 3.87 -9.00
C LEU A 234 -8.95 2.82 -9.68
N HIS A 235 -7.66 3.13 -9.87
CA HIS A 235 -6.67 2.13 -10.28
C HIS A 235 -6.35 1.04 -9.24
N GLY A 236 -6.87 1.13 -8.00
CA GLY A 236 -6.60 0.15 -6.94
C GLY A 236 -5.29 0.36 -6.17
N GLY A 237 -4.65 1.52 -6.29
CA GLY A 237 -3.50 1.89 -5.44
C GLY A 237 -3.92 1.98 -3.98
N PHE A 238 -3.08 1.44 -3.08
CA PHE A 238 -3.47 1.13 -1.71
C PHE A 238 -3.99 2.34 -0.93
N ASN A 239 -3.26 3.47 -0.95
CA ASN A 239 -3.66 4.69 -0.23
C ASN A 239 -4.97 5.28 -0.73
N THR A 240 -5.17 5.35 -2.05
CA THR A 240 -6.42 5.88 -2.62
C THR A 240 -7.62 4.98 -2.31
N VAL A 241 -7.41 3.67 -2.26
CA VAL A 241 -8.44 2.70 -1.84
C VAL A 241 -8.79 2.90 -0.36
N LEU A 242 -7.78 3.03 0.50
CA LEU A 242 -7.98 3.25 1.92
C LEU A 242 -8.82 4.50 2.21
N ASP A 243 -8.52 5.61 1.55
CA ASP A 243 -9.27 6.86 1.75
C ASP A 243 -10.72 6.73 1.27
N ALA A 244 -10.95 6.03 0.15
CA ALA A 244 -12.30 5.80 -0.36
C ALA A 244 -13.13 4.94 0.60
N LEU A 245 -12.54 3.86 1.12
CA LEU A 245 -13.17 3.02 2.12
C LEU A 245 -13.39 3.77 3.44
N ALA A 246 -12.46 4.61 3.87
CA ALA A 246 -12.59 5.43 5.09
C ALA A 246 -13.75 6.43 4.97
N ALA A 247 -14.04 6.91 3.75
CA ALA A 247 -15.19 7.76 3.46
C ALA A 247 -16.49 6.97 3.22
N GLY A 248 -16.51 5.64 3.35
CA GLY A 248 -17.69 4.81 3.06
C GLY A 248 -18.09 4.81 1.58
N VAL A 249 -17.14 5.09 0.69
CA VAL A 249 -17.36 5.22 -0.75
C VAL A 249 -17.06 3.88 -1.44
N PRO A 250 -18.05 3.27 -2.12
CA PRO A 250 -17.83 2.04 -2.86
C PRO A 250 -17.04 2.30 -4.17
N ILE A 251 -16.37 1.27 -4.67
CA ILE A 251 -15.30 1.42 -5.67
C ILE A 251 -15.61 0.63 -6.96
N VAL A 252 -15.31 1.22 -8.11
CA VAL A 252 -15.02 0.50 -9.36
C VAL A 252 -13.51 0.49 -9.56
N ALA A 253 -12.88 -0.68 -9.46
CA ALA A 253 -11.43 -0.81 -9.52
C ALA A 253 -10.95 -1.23 -10.91
N VAL A 254 -9.97 -0.51 -11.46
CA VAL A 254 -9.31 -0.76 -12.75
C VAL A 254 -7.81 -1.01 -12.50
N PRO A 255 -7.42 -2.19 -11.98
CA PRO A 255 -6.03 -2.47 -11.60
C PRO A 255 -5.09 -2.45 -12.81
N LEU A 256 -3.99 -1.72 -12.71
CA LEU A 256 -3.04 -1.53 -13.82
C LEU A 256 -1.70 -2.24 -13.62
N ALA A 257 -1.10 -2.11 -12.43
CA ALA A 257 0.27 -2.57 -12.17
C ALA A 257 0.54 -2.75 -10.66
N PHE A 258 1.75 -3.22 -10.32
CA PHE A 258 2.26 -3.33 -8.95
C PHE A 258 1.34 -4.16 -8.03
N GLU A 259 1.00 -3.66 -6.84
CA GLU A 259 0.11 -4.29 -5.87
C GLU A 259 -1.38 -4.16 -6.21
N GLN A 260 -1.73 -3.32 -7.19
CA GLN A 260 -3.13 -2.96 -7.50
C GLN A 260 -4.03 -4.18 -7.78
N PRO A 261 -3.59 -5.20 -8.55
CA PRO A 261 -4.39 -6.41 -8.72
C PRO A 261 -4.68 -7.14 -7.39
N ALA A 262 -3.71 -7.20 -6.48
CA ALA A 262 -3.88 -7.84 -5.17
C ALA A 262 -4.82 -7.04 -4.25
N THR A 263 -4.77 -5.70 -4.32
CA THR A 263 -5.76 -4.83 -3.66
C THR A 263 -7.16 -5.06 -4.23
N ALA A 264 -7.29 -5.13 -5.55
CA ALA A 264 -8.56 -5.42 -6.23
C ALA A 264 -9.15 -6.78 -5.81
N ALA A 265 -8.33 -7.81 -5.63
CA ALA A 265 -8.80 -9.12 -5.16
C ALA A 265 -9.37 -9.08 -3.73
N ARG A 266 -8.77 -8.27 -2.85
CA ARG A 266 -9.27 -8.01 -1.49
C ARG A 266 -10.59 -7.24 -1.52
N LEU A 267 -10.65 -6.16 -2.30
CA LEU A 267 -11.87 -5.37 -2.49
C LEU A 267 -13.05 -6.22 -3.01
N LYS A 268 -12.78 -7.10 -3.99
CA LYS A 268 -13.78 -8.05 -4.50
C LYS A 268 -14.27 -8.99 -3.41
N ARG A 269 -13.36 -9.54 -2.58
CA ARG A 269 -13.71 -10.46 -1.50
C ARG A 269 -14.60 -9.80 -0.45
N ILE A 270 -14.30 -8.57 -0.05
CA ILE A 270 -15.07 -7.87 0.98
C ILE A 270 -16.38 -7.28 0.44
N GLY A 271 -16.58 -7.31 -0.89
CA GLY A 271 -17.79 -6.81 -1.54
C GLY A 271 -17.85 -5.30 -1.68
N ALA A 272 -16.76 -4.56 -1.42
CA ALA A 272 -16.74 -3.10 -1.52
C ALA A 272 -16.39 -2.57 -2.92
N ALA A 273 -16.07 -3.46 -3.87
CA ALA A 273 -15.78 -3.04 -5.24
C ALA A 273 -16.20 -4.00 -6.35
N ARG A 274 -16.50 -3.42 -7.51
CA ARG A 274 -16.55 -4.12 -8.81
C ARG A 274 -15.21 -3.94 -9.52
N ILE A 275 -14.67 -5.03 -10.08
CA ILE A 275 -13.37 -5.00 -10.78
C ILE A 275 -13.61 -5.02 -12.29
N VAL A 276 -13.01 -4.07 -12.99
CA VAL A 276 -13.05 -3.94 -14.45
C VAL A 276 -11.63 -4.07 -14.97
N SER A 277 -11.40 -4.91 -15.99
CA SER A 277 -10.06 -5.01 -16.57
C SER A 277 -9.73 -3.75 -17.40
N PRO A 278 -8.46 -3.32 -17.47
CA PRO A 278 -8.10 -2.15 -18.28
C PRO A 278 -8.44 -2.29 -19.76
N ALA A 279 -8.45 -3.53 -20.28
CA ALA A 279 -8.77 -3.84 -21.67
C ALA A 279 -10.26 -3.80 -22.01
N GLU A 280 -11.12 -3.65 -21.00
CA GLU A 280 -12.58 -3.59 -21.13
C GLU A 280 -13.14 -2.21 -20.73
N ALA A 281 -12.28 -1.33 -20.20
CA ALA A 281 -12.70 -0.07 -19.61
C ALA A 281 -13.48 0.85 -20.58
N ASP A 282 -13.14 0.81 -21.87
CA ASP A 282 -13.78 1.59 -22.93
C ASP A 282 -14.95 0.87 -23.63
N LYS A 283 -15.26 -0.37 -23.24
CA LYS A 283 -16.26 -1.23 -23.88
C LYS A 283 -17.63 -1.21 -23.19
N GLY A 284 -17.90 -0.17 -22.40
CA GLY A 284 -19.13 -0.05 -21.60
C GLY A 284 -19.07 -0.74 -20.23
N GLU A 285 -18.04 -1.54 -19.94
CA GLU A 285 -17.91 -2.22 -18.64
C GLU A 285 -17.76 -1.25 -17.46
N LEU A 286 -17.13 -0.09 -17.66
CA LEU A 286 -17.06 0.95 -16.61
C LEU A 286 -18.45 1.50 -16.27
N GLU A 287 -19.30 1.72 -17.28
CA GLU A 287 -20.67 2.20 -17.07
C GLU A 287 -21.50 1.14 -16.34
N ALA A 288 -21.45 -0.11 -16.80
CA ALA A 288 -22.17 -1.22 -16.18
C ALA A 288 -21.73 -1.44 -14.72
N ALA A 289 -20.42 -1.42 -14.46
CA ALA A 289 -19.87 -1.54 -13.12
C ALA A 289 -20.27 -0.38 -12.22
N LEU A 290 -20.22 0.86 -12.73
CA LEU A 290 -20.59 2.05 -11.97
C LEU A 290 -22.09 2.05 -11.64
N ARG A 291 -22.95 1.71 -12.60
CA ARG A 291 -24.40 1.58 -12.39
C ARG A 291 -24.70 0.56 -11.29
N LEU A 292 -24.06 -0.61 -11.36
CA LEU A 292 -24.23 -1.67 -10.35
C LEU A 292 -23.82 -1.19 -8.96
N VAL A 293 -22.62 -0.60 -8.83
CA VAL A 293 -22.10 -0.10 -7.54
C VAL A 293 -22.97 1.02 -6.95
N LEU A 294 -23.58 1.86 -7.79
CA LEU A 294 -24.51 2.90 -7.35
C LEU A 294 -25.89 2.36 -6.95
N SER A 295 -26.37 1.30 -7.62
CA SER A 295 -27.73 0.76 -7.40
C SER A 295 -27.80 -0.31 -6.31
N ASP A 296 -26.75 -1.09 -6.11
CA ASP A 296 -26.73 -2.18 -5.14
C ASP A 296 -26.15 -1.68 -3.79
N PRO A 297 -26.98 -1.58 -2.74
CA PRO A 297 -26.55 -1.02 -1.46
C PRO A 297 -25.50 -1.87 -0.74
N SER A 298 -25.32 -3.14 -1.11
CA SER A 298 -24.34 -4.03 -0.48
C SER A 298 -22.90 -3.51 -0.62
N TYR A 299 -22.57 -2.86 -1.75
CA TYR A 299 -21.25 -2.24 -1.94
C TYR A 299 -20.98 -1.12 -0.94
N ARG A 300 -21.95 -0.23 -0.74
CA ARG A 300 -21.84 0.85 0.24
C ARG A 300 -21.83 0.31 1.67
N GLN A 301 -22.64 -0.70 1.97
CA GLN A 301 -22.63 -1.34 3.28
C GLN A 301 -21.26 -1.94 3.60
N ALA A 302 -20.64 -2.64 2.64
CA ALA A 302 -19.29 -3.16 2.79
C ALA A 302 -18.25 -2.05 3.01
N ALA A 303 -18.31 -0.96 2.24
CA ALA A 303 -17.42 0.19 2.44
C ALA A 303 -17.63 0.84 3.83
N ASN A 304 -18.86 0.98 4.29
CA ASN A 304 -19.20 1.55 5.60
C ASN A 304 -18.71 0.69 6.77
N LEU A 305 -18.69 -0.64 6.64
CA LEU A 305 -18.11 -1.52 7.66
C LEU A 305 -16.61 -1.22 7.85
N LEU A 306 -15.88 -1.04 6.76
CA LEU A 306 -14.47 -0.66 6.79
C LEU A 306 -14.27 0.77 7.28
N ALA A 307 -15.16 1.71 6.92
CA ALA A 307 -15.16 3.07 7.45
C ALA A 307 -15.29 3.07 8.97
N ALA A 308 -16.23 2.28 9.51
CA ALA A 308 -16.44 2.16 10.95
C ALA A 308 -15.25 1.51 11.66
N GLU A 309 -14.64 0.47 11.09
CA GLU A 309 -13.40 -0.14 11.61
C GLU A 309 -12.28 0.89 11.70
N MET A 310 -12.04 1.65 10.62
CA MET A 310 -10.95 2.63 10.57
C MET A 310 -11.23 3.85 11.46
N ALA A 311 -12.48 4.29 11.59
CA ALA A 311 -12.86 5.37 12.50
C ALA A 311 -12.71 4.99 13.98
N GLY A 312 -12.79 3.69 14.30
CA GLY A 312 -12.51 3.17 15.63
C GLY A 312 -11.02 3.08 15.99
N ALA A 313 -10.13 3.30 15.02
CA ALA A 313 -8.68 3.32 15.23
C ALA A 313 -8.16 4.76 15.34
N GLY A 314 -7.04 4.96 16.02
CA GLY A 314 -6.42 6.28 16.23
C GLY A 314 -5.49 6.75 15.10
N GLY A 315 -5.49 6.07 13.96
CA GLY A 315 -4.76 6.48 12.75
C GLY A 315 -3.26 6.71 12.98
N ALA A 316 -2.75 7.83 12.48
CA ALA A 316 -1.33 8.18 12.62
C ALA A 316 -0.90 8.42 14.09
N ALA A 317 -1.79 8.93 14.94
CA ALA A 317 -1.47 9.22 16.33
C ALA A 317 -1.29 7.93 17.16
N GLU A 318 -2.19 6.95 16.98
CA GLU A 318 -2.03 5.63 17.60
C GLU A 318 -0.80 4.91 17.07
N ALA A 319 -0.55 4.97 15.75
CA ALA A 319 0.65 4.38 15.16
C ALA A 319 1.94 5.00 15.74
N ALA A 320 1.99 6.32 15.92
CA ALA A 320 3.12 7.00 16.55
C ALA A 320 3.30 6.57 18.01
N ALA A 321 2.23 6.50 18.79
CA ALA A 321 2.30 6.03 20.18
C ALA A 321 2.81 4.58 20.30
N LEU A 322 2.39 3.69 19.40
CA LEU A 322 2.92 2.32 19.33
C LEU A 322 4.40 2.30 18.97
N VAL A 323 4.83 3.16 18.04
CA VAL A 323 6.23 3.28 17.62
C VAL A 323 7.10 3.78 18.77
N ASP A 324 6.68 4.84 19.47
CA ASP A 324 7.41 5.39 20.61
C ASP A 324 7.57 4.33 21.70
N SER A 325 6.49 3.64 22.05
CA SER A 325 6.54 2.59 23.07
C SER A 325 7.46 1.44 22.66
N ALA A 326 7.38 0.98 21.42
CA ALA A 326 8.23 -0.10 20.91
C ALA A 326 9.71 0.28 20.81
N LEU A 327 10.05 1.56 20.68
CA LEU A 327 11.44 2.02 20.54
C LEU A 327 12.08 2.38 21.88
N PHE A 328 11.31 2.93 22.82
CA PHE A 328 11.88 3.62 23.99
C PHE A 328 11.39 3.09 25.35
N ASP A 329 10.24 2.40 25.42
CA ASP A 329 9.71 1.94 26.72
C ASP A 329 10.30 0.60 27.18
N ASP A 330 11.03 -0.12 26.31
CA ASP A 330 11.53 -1.49 26.56
C ASP A 330 13.05 -1.61 26.28
N VAL A 331 13.85 -0.85 27.03
CA VAL A 331 15.31 -0.75 26.86
C VAL A 331 16.04 -2.06 27.20
N ASP A 332 15.43 -2.95 27.98
CA ASP A 332 16.04 -4.20 28.47
C ASP A 332 15.77 -5.44 27.59
N ALA A 333 14.92 -5.34 26.55
CA ALA A 333 14.53 -6.46 25.69
C ALA A 333 15.37 -6.58 24.39
N MET A 334 16.62 -6.10 24.39
CA MET A 334 17.54 -6.37 23.28
C MET A 334 18.08 -7.80 23.39
N PRO A 335 17.89 -8.70 22.39
CA PRO A 335 18.70 -9.90 22.35
C PRO A 335 20.17 -9.46 22.23
N ALA A 336 20.95 -9.76 23.26
CA ALA A 336 22.39 -9.53 23.31
C ALA A 336 23.07 -10.32 22.18
N GLY A 337 23.14 -9.71 20.99
CA GLY A 337 23.81 -10.23 19.83
C GLY A 337 25.20 -9.63 19.71
N LEU A 338 26.18 -10.33 20.31
CA LEU A 338 27.62 -10.21 20.12
C LEU A 338 28.32 -9.02 20.80
N SER A 339 28.75 -9.26 22.04
CA SER A 339 29.93 -8.63 22.62
C SER A 339 31.16 -8.83 21.70
N PRO A 340 31.94 -7.78 21.39
CA PRO A 340 33.32 -7.93 20.97
C PRO A 340 34.23 -8.07 22.20
N SER A 341 35.20 -8.98 22.11
CA SER A 341 36.31 -9.28 23.05
C SER A 341 35.98 -10.11 24.29
N ASP A 342 36.43 -11.37 24.31
CA ASP A 342 37.59 -11.80 25.11
C ASP A 342 37.89 -13.28 24.89
N GLY A 343 39.16 -13.62 24.65
CA GLY A 343 39.64 -15.01 24.68
C GLY A 343 40.60 -15.39 23.55
N GLU A 344 41.86 -14.96 23.66
CA GLU A 344 43.00 -15.57 22.96
C GLU A 344 43.09 -17.09 23.18
N PRO A 345 43.74 -17.83 22.26
CA PRO A 345 43.98 -19.26 22.42
C PRO A 345 45.10 -19.49 23.45
N ALA A 346 44.79 -20.14 24.56
CA ALA A 346 45.82 -20.66 25.46
C ALA A 346 46.57 -21.80 24.77
N CYS A 347 47.86 -21.55 24.52
CA CYS A 347 48.85 -22.52 24.07
C CYS A 347 49.43 -23.26 25.29
N ALA A 348 49.61 -24.57 25.14
CA ALA A 348 50.57 -25.47 25.79
C ALA A 348 50.58 -25.65 27.33
N ALA A 349 50.28 -26.87 27.78
CA ALA A 349 51.29 -27.85 28.24
C ALA A 349 50.71 -29.27 28.20
#